data_AF-A0A7C5RDF3-F1
#
_entry.id   AF-A0A7C5RDF3-F1
#
_cell.length_a   1.000
_cell.length_b   1.000
_cell.length_c   1.000
_cell.angle_alpha   90.00
_cell.angle_beta   90.00
_cell.angle_gamma   90.00
#
_symmetry.space_group_name_H-M   'P 1'
#
loop_
_entity.id
_entity.type
_entity.pdbx_description
1 polymer ?
#
loop_
_entity_poly.entity_id
_entity_poly.type
_entity_poly.pdbx_seq_one_letter_code
_entity_poly.pdbx_strand_id
1 'polypeptide(L)' 'MSEIPPVMNVPEVAEVLRVSQSTVWRLIRSGHLRATRIGRRVLITRQA' A
#
# COMPACT_ATOMS: atom_id res chain seq x y z
N MET A 1 -4.21 11.90 21.34
CA MET A 1 -4.61 12.02 19.92
C MET A 1 -4.19 10.71 19.27
N SER A 2 -5.13 9.88 18.83
CA SER A 2 -4.78 8.57 18.26
C SER A 2 -4.14 8.78 16.89
N GLU A 3 -2.83 8.54 16.77
CA GLU A 3 -2.11 8.63 15.51
C GLU A 3 -2.54 7.48 14.60
N ILE A 4 -3.44 7.77 13.66
CA ILE A 4 -3.80 6.82 12.62
C ILE A 4 -2.67 6.85 11.57
N PRO A 5 -2.02 5.71 11.27
CA PRO A 5 -0.97 5.67 10.26
C PRO A 5 -1.49 6.11 8.89
N PRO A 6 -0.72 6.86 8.09
CA PRO A 6 -1.10 7.18 6.73
C PRO A 6 -1.21 5.88 5.91
N VAL A 7 -2.42 5.56 5.49
CA VAL A 7 -2.74 4.43 4.61
C VAL A 7 -2.96 4.94 3.19
N MET A 8 -2.42 4.24 2.21
CA MET A 8 -2.57 4.55 0.79
C MET A 8 -3.19 3.36 0.05
N ASN A 9 -3.93 3.62 -1.02
CA ASN A 9 -4.40 2.58 -1.93
C ASN A 9 -3.30 2.22 -2.97
N VAL A 10 -3.57 1.18 -3.78
CA VAL A 10 -2.61 0.71 -4.79
C VAL A 10 -2.24 1.79 -5.82
N PRO A 11 -3.19 2.53 -6.42
CA PRO A 11 -2.88 3.68 -7.28
C PRO A 11 -1.97 4.72 -6.62
N GLU A 12 -2.29 5.17 -5.40
CA GLU A 12 -1.49 6.18 -4.68
C GLU A 12 -0.06 5.70 -4.43
N VAL A 13 0.13 4.42 -4.05
CA VAL A 13 1.47 3.86 -3.86
C VAL A 13 2.24 3.75 -5.17
N ALA A 14 1.55 3.47 -6.28
CA ALA A 14 2.18 3.42 -7.60
C ALA A 14 2.76 4.80 -7.99
N GLU A 15 2.02 5.87 -7.72
CA GLU A 15 2.47 7.24 -7.96
C GLU A 15 3.65 7.63 -7.05
N VAL A 16 3.55 7.34 -5.75
CA VAL A 16 4.62 7.65 -4.77
C VAL A 16 5.91 6.92 -5.09
N LEU A 17 5.83 5.63 -5.43
CA LEU A 17 7.02 4.81 -5.73
C LEU A 17 7.47 4.95 -7.19
N ARG A 18 6.72 5.64 -8.05
CA ARG A 18 6.95 5.77 -9.50
C ARG A 18 7.08 4.41 -10.20
N VAL A 19 6.18 3.49 -9.86
CA VAL A 19 6.12 2.15 -10.45
C VAL A 19 4.72 1.85 -10.98
N SER A 20 4.58 0.81 -11.80
CA SER A 20 3.26 0.33 -12.21
C SER A 20 2.47 -0.24 -11.03
N GLN A 21 1.13 -0.18 -11.08
CA GLN A 21 0.27 -0.89 -10.11
C GLN A 21 0.58 -2.40 -10.05
N SER A 22 0.95 -3.01 -11.19
CA SER A 22 1.39 -4.42 -11.23
C SER A 22 2.66 -4.65 -10.41
N THR A 23 3.58 -3.68 -10.38
CA THR A 23 4.77 -3.74 -9.52
C THR A 23 4.39 -3.60 -8.05
N VAL A 24 3.45 -2.71 -7.71
CA VAL A 24 2.92 -2.62 -6.33
C VAL A 24 2.34 -3.97 -5.88
N TRP A 25 1.52 -4.61 -6.72
CA TRP A 25 0.99 -5.95 -6.42
C TRP A 25 2.09 -7.01 -6.29
N ARG A 26 3.15 -6.95 -7.11
CA ARG A 26 4.32 -7.83 -6.97
C ARG A 26 5.01 -7.62 -5.62
N LEU A 27 5.22 -6.38 -5.22
CA LEU A 27 5.83 -6.03 -3.93
C LEU A 27 4.98 -6.48 -2.73
N ILE A 28 3.65 -6.40 -2.84
CA ILE A 28 2.74 -6.97 -1.83
C ILE A 28 2.92 -8.50 -1.76
N ARG A 29 2.90 -9.18 -2.91
CA ARG A 29 3.06 -10.65 -2.98
C ARG A 29 4.43 -11.12 -2.50
N SER A 30 5.49 -10.34 -2.72
CA SER A 30 6.85 -10.64 -2.25
C SER A 30 7.10 -10.20 -0.81
N GLY A 31 6.10 -9.69 -0.09
CA GLY A 31 6.21 -9.25 1.31
C GLY A 31 6.97 -7.95 1.53
N HIS A 32 7.34 -7.23 0.46
CA HIS A 32 8.08 -5.96 0.54
C HIS A 32 7.15 -4.78 0.89
N LEU A 33 5.85 -4.89 0.61
CA LEU A 33 4.83 -3.93 1.03
C LEU A 33 3.79 -4.60 1.91
N ARG A 34 3.56 -4.02 3.10
CA ARG A 34 2.49 -4.46 4.00
C ARG A 34 1.15 -3.88 3.56
N ALA A 35 0.27 -4.75 3.10
CA ALA A 35 -1.09 -4.43 2.70
C ALA A 35 -2.13 -5.11 3.59
N THR A 36 -3.21 -4.41 3.92
CA THR A 36 -4.37 -4.91 4.65
C THR A 36 -5.62 -4.76 3.78
N ARG A 37 -6.45 -5.80 3.71
CA ARG A 37 -7.74 -5.74 3.00
C ARG A 37 -8.84 -5.31 3.95
N ILE A 38 -9.53 -4.21 3.64
CA ILE A 38 -10.70 -3.72 4.37
C ILE A 38 -11.87 -3.67 3.40
N GLY A 39 -12.83 -4.59 3.58
CA GLY A 39 -13.93 -4.78 2.63
C GLY A 39 -13.41 -5.05 1.22
N ARG A 40 -13.77 -4.16 0.27
CA ARG A 40 -13.35 -4.22 -1.14
C ARG A 40 -12.05 -3.46 -1.42
N ARG A 41 -11.47 -2.78 -0.42
CA ARG A 41 -10.29 -1.92 -0.58
C ARG A 41 -9.04 -2.62 -0.05
N VAL A 42 -7.91 -2.35 -0.70
CA VAL A 42 -6.59 -2.73 -0.23
C VAL A 42 -5.87 -1.46 0.21
N LEU A 43 -5.40 -1.47 1.46
CA LEU A 43 -4.70 -0.36 2.09
C LEU A 43 -3.27 -0.77 2.37
N ILE A 44 -2.34 0.06 1.97
CA ILE A 44 -0.90 -0.12 2.13
C ILE A 44 -0.45 0.86 3.20
N THR A 45 0.18 0.34 4.25
CA THR A 45 0.72 1.16 5.33
C THR A 45 2.12 1.60 4.97
N ARG A 46 2.43 2.89 5.12
CA ARG A 46 3.82 3.33 5.14
C ARG A 46 4.43 2.83 6.45
N GLN A 47 5.22 1.77 6.38
CA GLN A 47 6.08 1.43 7.51
C GLN A 47 7.13 2.55 7.61
N ALA A 48 7.20 3.19 8.77
CA ALA A 48 8.28 4.10 9.11
C ALA A 48 9.57 3.32 9.37
#